data_AF-A0A371R271-F1
#
_entry.id   AF-A0A371R271-F1
#
_cell.length_a   1.000
_cell.length_b   1.000
_cell.length_c   1.000
_cell.angle_alpha   90.00
_cell.angle_beta   90.00
_cell.angle_gamma   90.00
#
_symmetry.space_group_name_H-M   'P 1'
#
loop_
_entity.id
_entity.type
_entity.pdbx_description
1 polymer ?
#
loop_
_entity_poly.entity_id
_entity_poly.type
_entity_poly.pdbx_seq_one_letter_code
_entity_poly.pdbx_strand_id
1 'polypeptide(L)'
;MISDVLDRLLRAYRHMLIEKAISMGLTELQLSALLVAAEGVNTVVKLADRLMVAQPTATDTLLALEKKGFITRHRVGKTTVIKLTDKGVKAVEEVKSLFAEIDGIAQKIGGLELRLKLLELIAELQKRGLIEAKLCLTCRFFEEGFCKLLGKKLSVLELRAYCLDYQPAFTTRPL
;
A
#
# COMPACT_ATOMS: atom_id res chain seq x y z
N MET A 1 -7.58 -25.07 -3.66
CA MET A 1 -7.53 -24.25 -4.89
C MET A 1 -6.85 -22.94 -4.56
N ILE A 2 -6.04 -22.30 -5.41
CA ILE A 2 -5.28 -21.08 -5.00
C ILE A 2 -6.13 -19.98 -4.33
N SER A 3 -7.42 -19.87 -4.67
CA SER A 3 -8.37 -18.94 -4.05
C SER A 3 -8.60 -19.16 -2.55
N ASP A 4 -8.58 -20.39 -2.04
CA ASP A 4 -8.75 -20.68 -0.61
C ASP A 4 -7.54 -20.22 0.22
N VAL A 5 -6.33 -20.45 -0.28
CA VAL A 5 -5.08 -20.01 0.33
C VAL A 5 -4.99 -18.48 0.33
N LEU A 6 -5.40 -17.82 -0.77
CA LEU A 6 -5.41 -16.36 -0.85
C LEU A 6 -6.41 -15.74 0.15
N ASP A 7 -7.62 -16.27 0.28
CA ASP A 7 -8.59 -15.82 1.28
C ASP A 7 -8.05 -16.03 2.71
N ARG A 8 -7.48 -17.20 2.99
CA ARG A 8 -6.88 -17.49 4.30
C ARG A 8 -5.73 -16.54 4.63
N LEU A 9 -4.85 -16.26 3.67
CA LEU A 9 -3.73 -15.36 3.84
C LEU A 9 -4.20 -13.92 4.05
N LEU A 10 -5.20 -13.46 3.28
CA LEU A 10 -5.79 -12.13 3.44
C LEU A 10 -6.39 -11.95 4.84
N ARG A 11 -7.15 -12.94 5.33
CA ARG A 11 -7.75 -12.89 6.68
C ARG A 11 -6.70 -12.87 7.76
N ALA A 12 -5.68 -13.72 7.67
CA ALA A 12 -4.58 -13.75 8.62
C ALA A 12 -3.82 -12.41 8.64
N TYR A 13 -3.50 -11.87 7.45
CA TYR A 13 -2.84 -10.57 7.31
C TYR A 13 -3.66 -9.44 7.93
N ARG A 14 -4.97 -9.36 7.61
CA ARG A 14 -5.86 -8.35 8.21
C ARG A 14 -5.97 -8.51 9.72
N HIS A 15 -6.04 -9.74 10.22
CA HIS A 15 -6.10 -9.98 11.66
C HIS A 15 -4.88 -9.41 12.37
N MET A 16 -3.66 -9.70 11.88
CA MET A 16 -2.42 -9.15 12.45
C MET A 16 -2.39 -7.61 12.41
N LEU A 17 -2.86 -7.00 11.32
CA LEU A 17 -2.97 -5.53 11.21
C LEU A 17 -3.99 -4.95 12.20
N ILE A 18 -5.14 -5.60 12.37
CA ILE A 18 -6.17 -5.18 13.32
C ILE A 18 -5.64 -5.28 14.75
N GLU A 19 -4.94 -6.36 15.10
CA GLU A 19 -4.33 -6.49 16.43
C GLU A 19 -3.34 -5.37 16.72
N LYS A 20 -2.46 -5.03 15.75
CA LYS A 20 -1.57 -3.87 15.87
C LYS A 20 -2.30 -2.55 15.94
N ALA A 21 -3.39 -2.38 15.19
CA ALA A 21 -4.19 -1.17 15.25
C ALA A 21 -4.81 -1.02 16.65
N ILE A 22 -5.42 -2.08 17.18
CA ILE A 22 -6.06 -2.09 18.50
C ILE A 22 -5.04 -1.79 19.61
N SER A 23 -3.84 -2.38 19.55
CA SER A 23 -2.79 -2.11 20.55
C SER A 23 -2.35 -0.65 20.59
N MET A 24 -2.52 0.09 19.49
CA MET A 24 -2.25 1.52 19.37
C MET A 24 -3.48 2.40 19.59
N GLY A 25 -4.63 1.81 19.91
CA GLY A 25 -5.91 2.50 20.03
C GLY A 25 -6.42 3.06 18.71
N LEU A 26 -6.10 2.41 17.58
CA LEU A 26 -6.48 2.76 16.22
C LEU A 26 -7.49 1.77 15.64
N THR A 27 -8.24 2.19 14.61
CA THR A 27 -8.97 1.28 13.72
C THR A 27 -8.06 0.81 12.58
N GLU A 28 -8.42 -0.27 11.88
CA GLU A 28 -7.68 -0.77 10.70
C GLU A 28 -7.49 0.34 9.64
N LEU A 29 -8.54 1.12 9.37
CA LEU A 29 -8.50 2.22 8.41
C LEU A 29 -7.57 3.36 8.87
N GLN A 30 -7.56 3.67 10.17
CA GLN A 30 -6.65 4.68 10.73
C GLN A 30 -5.19 4.23 10.64
N LEU A 31 -4.91 2.96 10.96
CA LEU A 31 -3.57 2.40 10.80
C LEU A 31 -3.13 2.42 9.34
N SER A 32 -4.01 2.00 8.43
CA SER A 32 -3.75 2.00 6.99
C SER A 32 -3.47 3.42 6.46
N ALA A 33 -4.24 4.42 6.90
CA ALA A 33 -4.00 5.81 6.55
C ALA A 33 -2.65 6.34 7.08
N LEU A 34 -2.25 5.94 8.29
CA LEU A 34 -0.96 6.31 8.87
C LEU A 34 0.21 5.71 8.10
N LEU A 35 0.11 4.43 7.71
CA LEU A 35 1.13 3.75 6.89
C LEU A 35 1.25 4.40 5.50
N VAL A 36 0.11 4.67 4.85
CA VAL A 36 0.07 5.36 3.56
C VAL A 36 0.70 6.76 3.65
N ALA A 37 0.42 7.51 4.72
CA ALA A 37 1.04 8.81 4.93
C ALA A 37 2.57 8.71 5.10
N ALA A 38 3.06 7.64 5.74
CA ALA A 38 4.49 7.37 5.87
C ALA A 38 5.19 7.04 4.54
N GLU A 39 4.45 6.54 3.54
CA GLU A 39 4.94 6.36 2.16
C GLU A 39 5.06 7.69 1.38
N GLY A 40 4.78 8.83 2.02
CA GLY A 40 4.83 10.16 1.41
C GLY A 40 3.51 10.60 0.78
N VAL A 41 2.44 9.82 0.93
CA VAL A 41 1.09 10.21 0.46
C VAL A 41 0.48 11.18 1.46
N ASN A 42 0.75 12.47 1.24
CA ASN A 42 0.53 13.50 2.25
C ASN A 42 -0.67 14.43 1.99
N THR A 43 -1.57 14.09 1.06
CA THR A 43 -2.79 14.88 0.83
C THR A 43 -4.04 14.02 0.97
N VAL A 44 -5.16 14.65 1.39
CA VAL A 44 -6.44 13.97 1.58
C VAL A 44 -6.89 13.23 0.31
N VAL A 45 -6.79 13.89 -0.85
CA VAL A 45 -7.20 13.32 -2.14
C VAL A 45 -6.37 12.09 -2.49
N LYS A 46 -5.04 12.16 -2.37
CA LYS A 46 -4.18 11.02 -2.70
C LYS A 46 -4.35 9.87 -1.70
N LEU A 47 -4.61 10.19 -0.43
CA LEU A 47 -4.85 9.20 0.60
C LEU A 47 -6.19 8.47 0.40
N ALA A 48 -7.25 9.21 0.01
CA ALA A 48 -8.54 8.64 -0.36
C ALA A 48 -8.41 7.67 -1.55
N ASP A 49 -7.70 8.08 -2.61
CA ASP A 49 -7.38 7.22 -3.77
C ASP A 49 -6.60 5.97 -3.36
N ARG A 50 -5.55 6.14 -2.54
CA ARG A 50 -4.69 5.04 -2.08
C ARG A 50 -5.42 4.01 -1.22
N LEU A 51 -6.36 4.46 -0.39
CA LEU A 51 -7.16 3.60 0.49
C LEU A 51 -8.45 3.11 -0.18
N MET A 52 -8.76 3.56 -1.41
CA MET A 52 -10.00 3.27 -2.11
C MET A 52 -11.25 3.63 -1.28
N VAL A 53 -11.22 4.79 -0.62
CA VAL A 53 -12.33 5.33 0.17
C VAL A 53 -12.76 6.70 -0.35
N ALA A 54 -13.97 7.12 -0.02
CA ALA A 54 -14.42 8.46 -0.36
C ALA A 54 -13.63 9.55 0.39
N GLN A 55 -13.46 10.73 -0.20
CA GLN A 55 -12.74 11.85 0.42
C GLN A 55 -13.27 12.27 1.81
N PRO A 56 -14.60 12.26 2.07
CA PRO A 56 -15.11 12.51 3.43
C PRO A 56 -14.58 11.49 4.44
N THR A 57 -14.60 10.20 4.10
CA THR A 57 -14.07 9.13 4.96
C THR A 57 -12.58 9.30 5.24
N ALA A 58 -11.79 9.67 4.23
CA ALA A 58 -10.37 9.98 4.42
C ALA A 58 -10.18 11.20 5.35
N THR A 59 -11.00 12.24 5.19
CA THR A 59 -10.96 13.44 6.04
C THR A 59 -11.27 13.10 7.50
N ASP A 60 -12.32 12.32 7.76
CA ASP A 60 -12.70 11.89 9.10
C ASP A 60 -11.64 10.99 9.75
N THR A 61 -11.04 10.10 8.96
CA THR A 61 -9.93 9.25 9.40
C THR A 61 -8.73 10.09 9.84
N LEU A 62 -8.39 11.12 9.07
CA LEU A 62 -7.28 12.03 9.39
C LEU A 62 -7.61 12.92 10.60
N LEU A 63 -8.84 13.41 10.73
CA LEU A 63 -9.31 14.11 11.92
C LEU A 63 -9.14 13.26 13.19
N ALA A 64 -9.52 11.98 13.12
CA ALA A 64 -9.37 11.06 14.23
C ALA A 64 -7.90 10.78 14.57
N LEU A 65 -7.04 10.59 13.56
CA LEU A 65 -5.59 10.41 13.76
C LEU A 65 -4.94 11.65 14.38
N GLU A 66 -5.33 12.85 13.95
CA GLU A 66 -4.85 14.12 14.51
C GLU A 66 -5.30 14.28 15.97
N LYS A 67 -6.58 14.02 16.27
CA LYS A 67 -7.10 14.03 17.65
C LYS A 67 -6.37 13.05 18.56
N LYS A 68 -5.95 11.89 18.02
CA LYS A 68 -5.16 10.88 18.74
C LYS A 68 -3.66 11.19 18.77
N GLY A 69 -3.22 12.27 18.12
CA GLY A 69 -1.84 12.75 18.13
C GLY A 69 -0.86 11.99 17.24
N PHE A 70 -1.32 11.22 16.26
CA PHE A 70 -0.44 10.47 15.33
C PHE A 70 0.01 11.31 14.13
N ILE A 71 -0.76 12.34 13.76
CA ILE A 71 -0.45 13.23 12.65
C ILE A 71 -0.72 14.68 13.02
N THR A 72 -0.20 15.58 12.20
CA THR A 72 -0.57 17.00 12.13
C THR A 72 -1.02 17.32 10.71
N ARG A 73 -1.95 18.27 10.57
CA ARG A 73 -2.38 18.79 9.28
C ARG A 73 -2.05 20.26 9.16
N HIS A 74 -1.47 20.64 8.04
CA HIS A 74 -1.14 22.03 7.72
C HIS A 74 -1.74 22.41 6.37
N ARG A 75 -2.27 23.63 6.28
CA ARG A 75 -2.76 24.17 5.02
C ARG A 75 -1.61 24.84 4.27
N VAL A 76 -1.35 24.37 3.05
CA VAL A 76 -0.39 24.96 2.11
C VAL A 76 -1.19 25.43 0.89
N GLY A 77 -1.50 26.72 0.86
CA GLY A 77 -2.40 27.29 -0.14
C GLY A 77 -3.82 26.71 -0.04
N LYS A 78 -4.25 25.99 -1.10
CA LYS A 78 -5.56 25.31 -1.14
C LYS A 78 -5.49 23.83 -0.71
N THR A 79 -4.30 23.32 -0.40
CA THR A 79 -4.08 21.89 -0.11
C THR A 79 -3.81 21.68 1.37
N THR A 80 -4.45 20.65 1.94
CA THR A 80 -4.11 20.16 3.28
C THR A 80 -3.03 19.10 3.17
N VAL A 81 -1.89 19.37 3.78
CA VAL A 81 -0.72 18.47 3.85
C VAL A 81 -0.68 17.80 5.22
N ILE A 82 -0.45 16.50 5.21
CA ILE A 82 -0.38 15.64 6.40
C ILE A 82 1.09 15.38 6.73
N LYS A 83 1.45 15.46 8.00
CA LYS A 83 2.76 15.04 8.53
C LYS A 83 2.56 14.12 9.73
N LEU A 84 3.40 13.11 9.85
CA LEU A 84 3.44 12.27 11.05
C LEU A 84 4.04 13.05 12.21
N THR A 85 3.53 12.80 13.42
CA THR A 85 4.19 13.20 14.68
C THR A 85 5.21 12.13 15.08
N ASP A 86 6.01 12.37 16.11
CA ASP A 86 6.89 11.33 16.69
C ASP A 86 6.12 10.08 17.12
N LYS A 87 4.90 10.28 17.67
CA LYS A 87 3.99 9.18 18.00
C LYS A 87 3.55 8.42 16.74
N GLY A 88 3.24 9.14 15.67
CA GLY A 88 2.95 8.58 14.35
C GLY A 88 4.10 7.74 13.80
N VAL A 89 5.32 8.28 13.83
CA VAL A 89 6.52 7.59 13.35
C VAL A 89 6.76 6.31 14.15
N LYS A 90 6.71 6.36 15.49
CA LYS A 90 6.87 5.17 16.34
C LYS A 90 5.84 4.08 16.03
N ALA A 91 4.58 4.46 15.85
CA ALA A 91 3.53 3.51 15.47
C ALA A 91 3.78 2.86 14.11
N VAL A 92 4.28 3.61 13.13
CA VAL A 92 4.68 3.05 11.83
C VAL A 92 5.85 2.08 11.97
N GLU A 93 6.86 2.41 12.77
CA GLU A 93 7.99 1.51 13.00
C GLU A 93 7.57 0.20 13.68
N GLU A 94 6.62 0.23 14.62
CA GLU A 94 6.08 -1.00 15.22
C GLU A 94 5.40 -1.91 14.19
N VAL A 95 4.71 -1.36 13.19
CA VAL A 95 4.12 -2.14 12.10
C VAL A 95 5.20 -2.63 11.13
N LYS A 96 6.22 -1.81 10.83
CA LYS A 96 7.33 -2.24 9.99
C LYS A 96 8.09 -3.42 10.59
N SER A 97 8.22 -3.50 11.91
CA SER A 97 8.79 -4.69 12.58
C SER A 97 7.97 -5.95 12.30
N LEU A 98 6.64 -5.88 12.36
CA LEU A 98 5.76 -6.99 11.97
C LEU A 98 5.96 -7.36 10.49
N PHE A 99 6.08 -6.38 9.59
CA PHE A 99 6.36 -6.64 8.18
C PHE A 99 7.72 -7.32 7.97
N ALA A 100 8.75 -6.87 8.69
CA ALA A 100 10.07 -7.47 8.65
C ALA A 100 10.08 -8.93 9.15
N GLU A 101 9.28 -9.26 10.16
CA GLU A 101 9.09 -10.64 10.62
C GLU A 101 8.43 -11.50 9.52
N ILE A 102 7.38 -11.01 8.89
CA ILE A 102 6.70 -11.68 7.78
C ILE A 102 7.67 -11.90 6.61
N ASP A 103 8.41 -10.87 6.22
CA ASP A 103 9.41 -10.94 5.15
C ASP A 103 10.52 -11.94 5.51
N GLY A 104 10.98 -11.96 6.76
CA GLY A 104 11.97 -12.90 7.26
C GLY A 104 11.49 -14.37 7.21
N ILE A 105 10.21 -14.62 7.50
CA ILE A 105 9.59 -15.95 7.32
C ILE A 105 9.49 -16.29 5.84
N ALA A 106 9.02 -15.35 5.01
CA ALA A 106 8.87 -15.56 3.57
C ALA A 106 10.21 -15.92 2.91
N GLN A 107 11.32 -15.28 3.29
CA GLN A 107 12.65 -15.59 2.76
C GLN A 107 13.05 -17.06 3.00
N LYS A 108 12.67 -17.65 4.13
CA LYS A 108 12.98 -19.06 4.45
C LYS A 108 12.22 -20.07 3.58
N ILE A 109 11.15 -19.63 2.92
CA ILE A 109 10.27 -20.48 2.09
C ILE A 109 10.30 -20.09 0.61
N GLY A 110 11.36 -19.41 0.14
CA GLY A 110 11.48 -19.01 -1.27
C GLY A 110 10.71 -17.72 -1.61
N GLY A 111 10.65 -16.77 -0.68
CA GLY A 111 9.84 -15.56 -0.77
C GLY A 111 10.05 -14.70 -2.03
N LEU A 112 11.25 -14.72 -2.64
CA LEU A 112 11.51 -14.02 -3.90
C LEU A 112 10.71 -14.60 -5.07
N GLU A 113 10.70 -15.93 -5.22
CA GLU A 113 9.92 -16.60 -6.27
C GLU A 113 8.43 -16.43 -6.02
N LEU A 114 7.99 -16.61 -4.77
CA LEU A 114 6.61 -16.40 -4.37
C LEU A 114 6.15 -14.96 -4.68
N ARG A 115 6.96 -13.96 -4.34
CA ARG A 115 6.67 -12.54 -4.66
C ARG A 115 6.47 -12.35 -6.16
N LEU A 116 7.37 -12.85 -6.98
CA LEU A 116 7.26 -12.71 -8.44
C LEU A 116 5.97 -13.36 -8.96
N LYS A 117 5.64 -14.58 -8.51
CA LYS A 117 4.41 -15.29 -8.89
C LYS A 117 3.14 -14.55 -8.47
N LEU A 118 3.14 -13.93 -7.28
CA LEU A 118 2.02 -13.11 -6.82
C LEU A 118 1.88 -11.83 -7.65
N LEU A 119 2.97 -11.16 -8.02
CA LEU A 119 2.93 -10.00 -8.92
C LEU A 119 2.41 -10.40 -10.30
N GLU A 120 2.86 -11.54 -10.85
CA GLU A 120 2.35 -12.10 -12.11
C GLU A 120 0.83 -12.37 -12.03
N LEU A 121 0.35 -12.96 -10.93
CA LEU A 121 -1.07 -13.20 -10.71
C LEU A 121 -1.87 -11.88 -10.69
N ILE A 122 -1.40 -10.86 -9.97
CA ILE A 122 -2.05 -9.53 -9.95
C ILE A 122 -2.08 -8.93 -11.36
N ALA A 123 -0.99 -9.05 -12.13
CA ALA A 123 -0.94 -8.56 -13.50
C ALA A 123 -1.99 -9.25 -14.39
N GLU A 124 -2.14 -10.56 -14.28
CA GLU A 124 -3.14 -11.32 -15.05
C GLU A 124 -4.58 -10.99 -14.64
N LEU A 125 -4.85 -10.80 -13.35
CA LEU A 125 -6.15 -10.34 -12.88
C LEU A 125 -6.49 -8.94 -13.45
N GLN A 126 -5.51 -8.04 -13.47
CA GLN A 126 -5.67 -6.70 -14.01
C GLN A 126 -5.90 -6.71 -15.53
N LYS A 127 -5.11 -7.47 -16.29
CA LYS A 127 -5.27 -7.59 -17.76
C LYS A 127 -6.66 -8.10 -18.15
N ARG A 128 -7.27 -8.95 -17.32
CA ARG A 128 -8.64 -9.47 -17.48
C ARG A 128 -9.73 -8.50 -17.02
N GLY A 129 -9.37 -7.33 -16.52
CA GLY A 129 -10.32 -6.33 -16.03
C GLY A 129 -10.99 -6.69 -14.70
N LEU A 130 -10.47 -7.68 -13.96
CA LEU A 130 -11.06 -8.12 -12.69
C LEU A 130 -10.72 -7.19 -11.52
N ILE A 131 -9.61 -6.47 -11.62
CA ILE A 131 -9.14 -5.51 -10.61
C ILE A 131 -8.48 -4.31 -11.28
N GLU A 132 -8.48 -3.18 -10.58
CA GLU A 132 -7.60 -2.06 -10.87
C GLU A 132 -6.31 -2.19 -10.03
N ALA A 133 -5.15 -2.00 -10.66
CA ALA A 133 -3.87 -2.00 -9.97
C ALA A 133 -2.87 -1.02 -10.61
N LYS A 134 -1.94 -0.51 -9.81
CA LYS A 134 -0.85 0.37 -10.27
C LYS A 134 0.48 -0.38 -10.28
N LEU A 135 0.50 -1.57 -10.87
CA LEU A 135 1.59 -2.55 -10.78
C LEU A 135 2.70 -2.29 -11.82
N CYS A 136 3.98 -2.53 -11.48
CA CYS A 136 5.08 -2.40 -12.45
C CYS A 136 4.88 -3.28 -13.70
N LEU A 137 4.45 -4.53 -13.54
CA LEU A 137 4.31 -5.50 -14.65
C LEU A 137 3.23 -5.12 -15.69
N THR A 138 2.39 -4.14 -15.40
CA THR A 138 1.33 -3.63 -16.29
C THR A 138 1.54 -2.15 -16.65
N CYS A 139 2.69 -1.60 -16.25
CA CYS A 139 3.05 -0.20 -16.48
C CYS A 139 3.73 -0.02 -17.84
N ARG A 140 3.35 1.03 -18.59
CA ARG A 140 3.97 1.39 -19.88
C ARG A 140 5.46 1.71 -19.80
N PHE A 141 5.96 2.03 -18.60
CA PHE A 141 7.37 2.37 -18.38
C PHE A 141 8.24 1.15 -18.07
N PHE A 142 7.64 -0.02 -17.84
CA PHE A 142 8.37 -1.21 -17.43
C PHE A 142 8.52 -2.18 -18.60
N GLU A 143 9.76 -2.62 -18.85
CA GLU A 143 10.09 -3.60 -19.88
C GLU A 143 11.31 -4.41 -19.43
N GLU A 144 11.22 -5.75 -19.45
CA GLU A 144 12.33 -6.67 -19.16
C GLU A 144 13.14 -6.35 -17.88
N GLY A 145 12.46 -6.02 -16.79
CA GLY A 145 13.12 -5.67 -15.53
C GLY A 145 13.68 -4.25 -15.48
N PHE A 146 13.47 -3.43 -16.51
CA PHE A 146 13.91 -2.03 -16.57
C PHE A 146 12.74 -1.06 -16.43
N CYS A 147 12.91 -0.05 -15.58
CA CYS A 147 11.97 1.07 -15.49
C CYS A 147 12.50 2.26 -16.29
N LYS A 148 11.89 2.54 -17.45
CA LYS A 148 12.26 3.64 -18.35
C LYS A 148 12.11 5.01 -17.70
N LEU A 149 11.14 5.17 -16.79
CA LEU A 149 10.94 6.42 -16.06
C LEU A 149 12.09 6.72 -15.08
N LEU A 150 12.59 5.68 -14.40
CA LEU A 150 13.71 5.82 -13.44
C LEU A 150 15.08 5.66 -14.10
N GLY A 151 15.13 5.21 -15.35
CA GLY A 151 16.38 4.94 -16.06
C GLY A 151 17.23 3.82 -15.43
N LYS A 152 16.61 2.84 -14.74
CA LYS A 152 17.36 1.75 -14.08
C LYS A 152 16.69 0.39 -14.20
N LYS A 153 17.51 -0.66 -14.07
CA LYS A 153 17.05 -2.03 -13.77
C LYS A 153 16.49 -2.10 -12.35
N LEU A 154 15.44 -2.89 -12.18
CA LEU A 154 14.79 -3.21 -10.92
C LEU A 154 15.01 -4.69 -10.61
N SER A 155 15.50 -4.99 -9.41
CA SER A 155 15.41 -6.33 -8.84
C SER A 155 13.95 -6.69 -8.52
N VAL A 156 13.68 -7.98 -8.27
CA VAL A 156 12.34 -8.47 -7.88
C VAL A 156 11.80 -7.75 -6.63
N LEU A 157 12.68 -7.38 -5.70
CA LEU A 157 12.31 -6.62 -4.49
C LEU A 157 11.97 -5.15 -4.81
N GLU A 158 12.58 -4.58 -5.83
CA GLU A 158 12.31 -3.20 -6.28
C GLU A 158 11.06 -3.08 -7.16
N LEU A 159 10.54 -4.19 -7.71
CA LEU A 159 9.26 -4.20 -8.41
C LEU A 159 8.16 -3.74 -7.45
N ARG A 160 7.43 -2.69 -7.85
CA ARG A 160 6.36 -2.11 -7.02
C ARG A 160 5.04 -2.83 -7.28
N ALA A 161 4.43 -3.37 -6.22
CA ALA A 161 3.04 -3.82 -6.19
C ALA A 161 2.03 -2.65 -6.29
N TYR A 162 2.51 -1.42 -6.04
CA TYR A 162 1.80 -0.17 -6.30
C TYR A 162 2.81 0.95 -6.57
N CYS A 163 2.77 1.53 -7.76
CA CYS A 163 3.62 2.62 -8.20
C CYS A 163 2.80 3.91 -8.34
N LEU A 164 3.25 4.99 -7.68
CA LEU A 164 2.58 6.30 -7.77
C LEU A 164 2.67 6.89 -9.17
N ASP A 165 3.74 6.59 -9.90
CA ASP A 165 4.00 7.07 -11.26
C ASP A 165 3.46 6.13 -12.34
N TYR A 166 2.65 5.14 -11.94
CA TYR A 166 2.07 4.16 -12.84
C TYR A 166 1.28 4.82 -13.97
N GLN A 167 1.51 4.35 -15.18
CA GLN A 167 0.65 4.63 -16.33
C GLN A 167 0.35 3.30 -17.03
N PRO A 168 -0.92 3.05 -17.39
CA PRO A 168 -1.31 1.77 -17.94
C PRO A 168 -0.67 1.51 -19.31
N ALA A 169 -0.17 0.29 -19.52
CA ALA A 169 0.30 -0.18 -20.83
C ALA A 169 -0.86 -0.55 -21.77
N PHE A 170 -2.07 -0.74 -21.23
CA PHE A 170 -3.27 -1.15 -21.95
C PHE A 170 -4.50 -0.49 -21.33
N THR A 171 -5.53 -0.26 -22.14
CA THR A 171 -6.83 0.20 -21.64
C THR A 171 -7.56 -0.97 -20.99
N THR A 172 -7.67 -0.98 -19.66
CA THR A 172 -8.59 -1.89 -18.96
C THR A 172 -10.01 -1.37 -19.15
N ARG A 173 -10.87 -2.15 -19.82
CA ARG A 173 -12.32 -1.92 -19.73
C ARG A 173 -12.79 -2.61 -18.45
N PRO A 174 -13.30 -1.90 -17.44
CA PRO A 174 -13.91 -2.56 -16.29
C PRO A 174 -15.08 -3.41 -16.78
N LEU A 175 -15.25 -4.60 -16.21
CA LEU A 175 -16.46 -5.40 -16.37
C LEU A 175 -17.67 -4.67 -15.78
#